data_AF-A0A0C9VBV7-F1
#
_entry.id   AF-A0A0C9VBV7-F1
#
_cell.length_a   1.000
_cell.length_b   1.000
_cell.length_c   1.000
_cell.angle_alpha   90.00
_cell.angle_beta   90.00
_cell.angle_gamma   90.00
#
_symmetry.space_group_name_H-M   'P 1'
#
loop_
_entity.id
_entity.type
_entity.pdbx_description
1 polymer ?
#
loop_
_entity_poly.entity_id
_entity_poly.type
_entity_poly.pdbx_seq_one_letter_code
_entity_poly.pdbx_strand_id
1 'polypeptide(L)'
;MAIEPFLRTRPQQGFLGTIIIQGIVVLTLVAIVFGKVQAVVPTSQGTYKTLPCYFALFALAEIFSVVISIDALKLRNIIQMLGIIGFQGAMIVFSALQVRQTRIALVRTPDQPGCFTTCAGPGSLWETVKPLLIAVPCVLGASWVTLIYWTRALYFEFG
;
A
#
# COMPACT_ATOMS: atom_id res chain seq x y z
N MET A 1 -25.80 -0.28 29.36
CA MET A 1 -24.41 -0.37 28.88
C MET A 1 -24.07 1.00 28.32
N ALA A 2 -23.27 1.81 29.00
CA ALA A 2 -22.96 3.16 28.55
C ALA A 2 -22.23 3.07 27.20
N ILE A 3 -22.76 3.73 26.18
CA ILE A 3 -22.12 3.86 24.87
C ILE A 3 -20.92 4.77 25.09
N GLU A 4 -19.77 4.19 25.44
CA GLU A 4 -18.54 4.97 25.53
C GLU A 4 -18.23 5.56 24.14
N PRO A 5 -17.86 6.84 24.07
CA PRO A 5 -17.64 7.50 22.79
C PRO A 5 -16.48 6.84 22.04
N PHE A 6 -16.74 6.50 20.77
CA PHE A 6 -15.76 5.97 19.82
C PHE A 6 -14.51 6.88 19.78
N LEU A 7 -13.30 6.29 19.82
CA LEU A 7 -11.99 6.97 19.78
C LEU A 7 -11.59 7.78 21.02
N ARG A 8 -12.06 7.44 22.22
CA ARG A 8 -11.66 8.16 23.44
C ARG A 8 -10.23 7.87 23.90
N THR A 9 -9.70 6.67 23.65
CA THR A 9 -8.39 6.26 24.18
C THR A 9 -7.26 6.53 23.19
N ARG A 10 -6.10 6.96 23.73
CA ARG A 10 -4.89 7.24 22.94
C ARG A 10 -4.44 6.06 22.06
N PRO A 11 -4.56 4.78 22.50
CA PRO A 11 -4.22 3.64 21.66
C PRO A 11 -5.14 3.48 20.45
N GLN A 12 -6.46 3.71 20.62
CA GLN A 12 -7.43 3.62 19.52
C GLN A 12 -7.16 4.69 18.45
N GLN A 13 -6.88 5.93 18.90
CA GLN A 13 -6.50 7.03 18.02
C GLN A 13 -5.17 6.78 17.31
N GLY A 14 -4.18 6.25 18.03
CA GLY A 14 -2.86 5.90 17.48
C GLY A 14 -2.94 4.80 16.42
N PHE A 15 -3.72 3.74 16.67
CA PHE A 15 -3.94 2.66 15.73
C PHE A 15 -4.62 3.13 14.44
N LEU A 16 -5.77 3.81 14.56
CA LEU A 16 -6.50 4.31 13.40
C LEU A 16 -5.70 5.38 12.64
N GLY A 17 -5.05 6.29 13.38
CA GLY A 17 -4.19 7.33 12.80
C GLY A 17 -3.03 6.75 12.01
N THR A 18 -2.40 5.67 12.50
CA THR A 18 -1.32 4.98 11.78
C THR A 18 -1.79 4.43 10.43
N ILE A 19 -2.95 3.75 10.39
CA ILE A 19 -3.50 3.18 9.15
C ILE A 19 -3.88 4.27 8.16
N ILE A 20 -4.51 5.35 8.63
CA ILE A 20 -4.91 6.48 7.77
C ILE A 20 -3.67 7.19 7.19
N ILE A 21 -2.69 7.52 8.04
CA ILE A 21 -1.47 8.23 7.60
C ILE A 21 -0.68 7.36 6.61
N GLN A 22 -0.49 6.07 6.93
CA GLN A 22 0.11 5.11 6.01
C GLN A 22 -0.64 5.09 4.67
N GLY A 23 -1.96 4.90 4.69
CA GLY A 23 -2.78 4.79 3.50
C GLY A 23 -2.65 6.02 2.60
N ILE A 24 -2.68 7.24 3.17
CA ILE A 24 -2.48 8.47 2.41
C ILE A 24 -1.10 8.53 1.75
N VAL A 25 -0.04 8.23 2.52
CA VAL A 25 1.34 8.27 2.01
C VAL A 25 1.51 7.28 0.87
N VAL A 26 1.04 6.04 1.06
CA VAL A 26 1.21 4.97 0.08
C VAL A 26 0.35 5.19 -1.16
N LEU A 27 -0.91 5.60 -1.01
CA LEU A 27 -1.77 5.95 -2.15
C LEU A 27 -1.17 7.09 -2.97
N THR A 28 -0.57 8.09 -2.32
CA THR A 28 0.11 9.19 -3.01
C THR A 28 1.32 8.70 -3.80
N LEU A 29 2.17 7.86 -3.20
CA LEU A 29 3.32 7.26 -3.88
C LEU A 29 2.87 6.44 -5.10
N VAL A 30 1.85 5.61 -4.94
CA VAL A 30 1.27 4.79 -6.01
C VAL A 30 0.68 5.64 -7.13
N ALA A 31 -0.05 6.70 -6.80
CA ALA A 31 -0.64 7.62 -7.79
C ALA A 31 0.44 8.33 -8.61
N ILE A 32 1.53 8.79 -7.98
CA ILE A 32 2.67 9.42 -8.66
C ILE A 32 3.33 8.43 -9.62
N VAL A 33 3.57 7.21 -9.16
CA VAL A 33 4.14 6.12 -9.98
C VAL A 33 3.26 5.83 -11.19
N PHE A 34 1.95 5.66 -10.96
CA PHE A 34 0.99 5.39 -12.02
C PHE A 34 0.93 6.51 -13.06
N GLY A 35 0.86 7.77 -12.60
CA GLY A 35 0.84 8.94 -13.48
C GLY A 35 2.09 9.07 -14.34
N LYS A 36 3.28 8.80 -13.76
CA LYS A 36 4.55 8.78 -14.51
C LYS A 36 4.58 7.67 -15.57
N VAL A 37 4.00 6.50 -15.28
CA VAL A 37 3.95 5.40 -16.24
C VAL A 37 2.94 5.66 -17.36
N GLN A 38 1.75 6.17 -17.02
CA GLN A 38 0.70 6.47 -18.00
C GLN A 38 1.09 7.61 -18.95
N ALA A 39 1.89 8.58 -18.49
CA ALA A 39 2.38 9.68 -19.33
C ALA A 39 3.31 9.22 -20.47
N VAL A 40 3.94 8.05 -20.32
CA VAL A 40 4.91 7.53 -21.30
C VAL A 40 4.38 6.31 -22.05
N VAL A 41 3.42 5.59 -21.48
CA VAL A 41 2.86 4.38 -22.06
C VAL A 41 1.35 4.51 -22.26
N PRO A 42 0.82 4.39 -23.48
CA PRO A 42 -0.62 4.26 -23.68
C PRO A 42 -1.07 2.92 -23.09
N THR A 43 -1.76 2.98 -21.95
CA THR A 43 -2.27 1.83 -21.18
C THR A 43 -3.33 0.98 -21.91
N SER A 44 -3.60 1.24 -23.20
CA SER A 44 -4.55 0.50 -24.04
C SER A 44 -3.97 -0.74 -24.71
N GLN A 45 -2.64 -0.90 -24.79
CA GLN A 45 -2.00 -2.09 -25.36
C GLN A 45 -1.82 -3.22 -24.32
N GLY A 46 -2.18 -4.44 -24.71
CA GLY A 46 -2.55 -5.56 -23.82
C GLY A 46 -1.61 -5.89 -22.65
N THR A 47 -0.29 -5.77 -22.81
CA THR A 47 0.69 -6.07 -21.77
C THR A 47 0.69 -5.06 -20.61
N TYR A 48 0.22 -3.84 -20.85
CA TYR A 48 0.19 -2.77 -19.84
C TYR A 48 -1.07 -2.77 -18.98
N LYS A 49 -2.07 -3.63 -19.24
CA LYS A 49 -3.30 -3.73 -18.43
C LYS A 49 -3.09 -4.35 -17.05
N THR A 50 -2.06 -5.19 -16.89
CA THR A 50 -1.78 -5.84 -15.60
C THR A 50 -1.32 -4.83 -14.55
N LEU A 51 -0.61 -3.78 -14.98
CA LEU A 51 -0.05 -2.77 -14.09
C LEU A 51 -1.11 -1.91 -13.36
N PRO A 52 -2.08 -1.27 -14.05
CA PRO A 52 -3.22 -0.62 -13.40
C PRO A 52 -3.99 -1.56 -12.48
N CYS A 53 -4.12 -2.84 -12.83
CA CYS A 53 -4.81 -3.82 -12.00
C CYS A 53 -4.10 -4.02 -10.65
N TYR A 54 -2.78 -4.20 -10.62
CA TYR A 54 -2.03 -4.30 -9.37
C TYR A 54 -2.14 -3.04 -8.51
N PHE A 55 -2.05 -1.86 -9.11
CA PHE A 55 -2.20 -0.59 -8.37
C PHE A 55 -3.63 -0.39 -7.84
N ALA A 56 -4.65 -0.79 -8.60
CA ALA A 56 -6.05 -0.71 -8.17
C ALA A 56 -6.34 -1.66 -7.00
N LEU A 57 -5.86 -2.91 -7.07
CA LEU A 57 -5.97 -3.86 -5.96
C LEU A 57 -5.28 -3.34 -4.70
N PHE A 58 -4.10 -2.75 -4.87
CA PHE A 58 -3.37 -2.15 -3.76
C PHE A 58 -4.14 -0.98 -3.13
N ALA A 59 -4.71 -0.09 -3.95
CA ALA A 59 -5.50 1.04 -3.46
C ALA A 59 -6.78 0.59 -2.74
N LEU A 60 -7.49 -0.40 -3.30
CA LEU A 60 -8.66 -0.99 -2.66
C LEU A 60 -8.31 -1.66 -1.33
N ALA A 61 -7.15 -2.30 -1.24
CA ALA A 61 -6.67 -2.92 0.00
C ALA A 61 -6.38 -1.89 1.10
N GLU A 62 -5.79 -0.73 0.76
CA GLU A 62 -5.59 0.38 1.72
C GLU A 62 -6.93 1.00 2.18
N ILE A 63 -7.92 1.12 1.28
CA ILE A 63 -9.26 1.60 1.68
C ILE A 63 -9.93 0.56 2.59
N PHE A 64 -9.83 -0.72 2.23
CA PHE A 64 -10.38 -1.82 3.02
C PHE A 64 -9.76 -1.88 4.42
N SER A 65 -8.44 -1.68 4.55
CA SER A 65 -7.75 -1.68 5.85
C SER A 65 -8.27 -0.58 6.78
N VAL A 66 -8.57 0.61 6.25
CA VAL A 66 -9.19 1.71 7.02
C VAL A 66 -10.59 1.32 7.49
N VAL A 67 -11.44 0.81 6.59
CA VAL A 67 -12.84 0.44 6.93
C VAL A 67 -12.88 -0.65 7.98
N ILE A 68 -12.11 -1.73 7.80
CA ILE A 68 -12.10 -2.86 8.73
C ILE A 68 -11.47 -2.48 10.08
N SER A 69 -10.56 -1.49 10.11
CA SER A 69 -9.99 -0.97 11.36
C SER A 69 -11.00 -0.21 12.19
N ILE A 70 -11.86 0.59 11.56
CA ILE A 70 -12.96 1.29 12.23
C ILE A 70 -13.92 0.25 12.83
N ASP A 71 -14.29 -0.76 12.05
CA ASP A 71 -15.17 -1.83 12.51
C ASP A 71 -14.58 -2.62 13.69
N ALA A 72 -13.29 -2.99 13.61
CA ALA A 72 -12.58 -3.68 14.67
C ALA A 72 -12.55 -2.88 15.98
N LEU A 73 -12.32 -1.57 15.90
CA LEU A 73 -12.30 -0.67 17.05
C LEU A 73 -13.70 -0.45 17.64
N LYS A 74 -14.74 -0.34 16.80
CA LYS A 74 -16.13 -0.19 17.26
C LYS A 74 -16.63 -1.43 17.99
N LEU A 75 -16.30 -2.61 17.48
CA LEU A 75 -16.71 -3.90 18.04
C LEU A 75 -15.79 -4.39 19.17
N ARG A 76 -14.68 -3.68 19.44
CA ARG A 76 -13.63 -4.07 20.40
C ARG A 76 -13.15 -5.51 20.17
N ASN A 77 -13.03 -5.89 18.90
CA ASN A 77 -12.73 -7.26 18.51
C ASN A 77 -11.22 -7.45 18.25
N ILE A 78 -10.53 -8.10 19.20
CA ILE A 78 -9.10 -8.41 19.11
C ILE A 78 -8.78 -9.34 17.94
N ILE A 79 -9.65 -10.31 17.63
CA ILE A 79 -9.41 -11.27 16.53
C ILE A 79 -9.33 -10.52 15.20
N GLN A 80 -10.19 -9.52 15.00
CA GLN A 80 -10.18 -8.68 13.81
C GLN A 80 -8.93 -7.80 13.73
N MET A 81 -8.43 -7.29 14.86
CA MET A 81 -7.15 -6.57 14.90
C MET A 81 -5.96 -7.44 14.51
N LEU A 82 -5.91 -8.69 14.98
CA LEU A 82 -4.89 -9.65 14.53
C LEU A 82 -5.02 -9.93 13.03
N GLY A 83 -6.25 -10.02 12.52
CA GLY A 83 -6.53 -10.08 11.09
C GLY A 83 -5.95 -8.89 10.32
N ILE A 84 -6.07 -7.66 10.84
CA ILE A 84 -5.49 -6.45 10.24
C ILE A 84 -3.96 -6.51 10.21
N ILE A 85 -3.32 -6.95 11.29
CA ILE A 85 -1.85 -7.13 11.33
C ILE A 85 -1.41 -8.16 10.28
N GLY A 86 -2.13 -9.28 10.16
CA GLY A 86 -1.87 -10.30 9.15
C GLY A 86 -2.05 -9.78 7.72
N PHE A 87 -3.14 -9.04 7.49
CA PHE A 87 -3.43 -8.41 6.21
C PHE A 87 -2.35 -7.39 5.82
N GLN A 88 -1.89 -6.58 6.77
CA GLN A 88 -0.79 -5.65 6.55
C GLN A 88 0.52 -6.37 6.21
N GLY A 89 0.79 -7.52 6.85
CA GLY A 89 1.91 -8.39 6.48
C GLY A 89 1.80 -8.91 5.03
N ALA A 90 0.61 -9.34 4.62
CA ALA A 90 0.35 -9.76 3.24
C ALA A 90 0.52 -8.60 2.24
N MET A 91 0.11 -7.38 2.62
CA MET A 91 0.32 -6.16 1.82
C MET A 91 1.80 -5.82 1.61
N ILE A 92 2.65 -6.02 2.62
CA ILE A 92 4.11 -5.88 2.47
C ILE A 92 4.62 -6.84 1.40
N VAL A 93 4.25 -8.13 1.46
CA VAL A 93 4.64 -9.12 0.45
C VAL A 93 4.12 -8.75 -0.93
N PHE A 94 2.86 -8.34 -1.03
CA PHE A 94 2.24 -7.95 -2.28
C PHE A 94 2.93 -6.72 -2.92
N SER A 95 3.31 -5.72 -2.11
CA SER A 95 4.08 -4.56 -2.61
C SER A 95 5.45 -4.95 -3.15
N ALA A 96 6.13 -5.93 -2.53
CA ALA A 96 7.41 -6.46 -3.06
C ALA A 96 7.23 -7.21 -4.39
N LEU A 97 6.13 -7.96 -4.55
CA LEU A 97 5.78 -8.60 -5.82
C LEU A 97 5.46 -7.58 -6.91
N GLN A 98 4.73 -6.53 -6.56
CA GLN A 98 4.36 -5.45 -7.47
C GLN A 98 5.60 -4.81 -8.11
N VAL A 99 6.67 -4.57 -7.34
CA VAL A 99 7.94 -4.04 -7.88
C VAL A 99 8.49 -4.89 -9.02
N ARG A 100 8.46 -6.23 -8.86
CA ARG A 100 8.93 -7.15 -9.89
C ARG A 100 8.02 -7.14 -11.12
N GLN A 101 6.71 -7.11 -10.91
CA GLN A 101 5.73 -7.06 -12.01
C GLN A 101 5.85 -5.75 -12.81
N THR A 102 6.02 -4.61 -12.13
CA THR A 102 6.26 -3.33 -12.79
C THR A 102 7.54 -3.36 -13.62
N ARG A 103 8.62 -3.98 -13.12
CA ARG A 103 9.86 -4.17 -13.89
C ARG A 103 9.62 -5.00 -15.15
N ILE A 104 8.94 -6.13 -15.02
CA ILE A 104 8.70 -7.06 -16.13
C ILE A 104 7.83 -6.39 -17.20
N ALA A 105 6.77 -5.68 -16.79
CA ALA A 105 5.89 -4.94 -17.69
C ALA A 105 6.61 -3.80 -18.44
N LEU A 106 7.62 -3.17 -17.83
CA LEU A 106 8.39 -2.09 -18.45
C LEU A 106 9.56 -2.59 -19.33
N VAL A 107 10.16 -3.75 -19.02
CA VAL A 107 11.39 -4.23 -19.69
C VAL A 107 11.12 -5.22 -20.84
N ARG A 108 9.99 -5.94 -20.85
CA ARG A 108 9.74 -7.03 -21.83
C ARG A 108 9.01 -6.62 -23.12
N THR A 109 8.68 -5.35 -23.36
CA THR A 109 7.90 -4.95 -24.54
C THR A 109 8.83 -4.69 -25.74
N PRO A 110 8.88 -5.54 -26.79
CA PRO A 110 9.89 -5.46 -27.86
C PRO A 110 9.46 -4.61 -29.07
N ASP A 111 8.20 -4.19 -29.18
CA ASP A 111 7.60 -3.84 -30.48
C ASP A 111 7.43 -2.33 -30.76
N GLN A 112 8.33 -1.46 -30.29
CA GLN A 112 8.42 -0.09 -30.82
C GLN A 112 9.87 0.29 -31.14
N PRO A 113 10.19 0.67 -32.40
CA PRO A 113 11.49 1.19 -32.78
C PRO A 113 11.61 2.64 -32.29
N GLY A 114 11.95 2.77 -31.01
CA GLY A 114 11.92 4.03 -30.29
C GLY A 114 12.15 3.76 -28.81
N CYS A 115 13.42 3.63 -28.45
CA CYS A 115 13.94 3.64 -27.09
C CYS A 115 13.40 4.86 -26.31
N PHE A 116 12.21 4.78 -25.72
CA PHE A 116 11.48 5.98 -25.28
C PHE A 116 12.05 6.66 -24.02
N THR A 117 13.21 6.24 -23.52
CA THR A 117 14.25 7.01 -22.79
C THR A 117 15.27 6.03 -22.19
N THR A 118 16.22 5.57 -23.02
CA THR A 118 17.40 4.78 -22.64
C THR A 118 17.16 3.46 -21.87
N CYS A 119 17.11 2.36 -22.62
CA CYS A 119 17.34 1.00 -22.12
C CYS A 119 18.54 0.98 -21.16
N ALA A 120 18.31 0.65 -19.89
CA ALA A 120 19.34 0.43 -18.87
C ALA A 120 20.43 1.53 -18.75
N GLY A 121 20.11 2.78 -19.11
CA GLY A 121 21.03 3.92 -19.02
C GLY A 121 20.62 4.93 -17.93
N PRO A 122 21.53 5.82 -17.50
CA PRO A 122 21.24 6.86 -16.51
C PRO A 122 20.12 7.77 -17.04
N GLY A 123 19.00 7.88 -16.33
CA GLY A 123 17.83 8.69 -16.73
C GLY A 123 16.60 7.90 -17.22
N SER A 124 16.64 6.57 -17.21
CA SER A 124 15.49 5.72 -17.56
C SER A 124 14.29 5.93 -16.62
N LEU A 125 13.07 5.81 -17.15
CA LEU A 125 11.81 5.84 -16.38
C LEU A 125 11.82 4.84 -15.21
N TRP A 126 12.48 3.68 -15.40
CA TRP A 126 12.67 2.69 -14.35
C TRP A 126 13.52 3.21 -13.18
N GLU A 127 14.60 3.96 -13.44
CA GLU A 127 15.46 4.51 -12.39
C GLU A 127 14.74 5.59 -11.56
N THR A 128 13.78 6.31 -12.14
CA THR A 128 12.96 7.28 -11.39
C THR A 128 11.84 6.61 -10.58
N VAL A 129 11.27 5.52 -11.12
CA VAL A 129 10.10 4.84 -10.55
C VAL A 129 10.51 3.81 -9.48
N LYS A 130 11.60 3.08 -9.68
CA LYS A 130 12.17 2.09 -8.75
C LYS A 130 12.29 2.57 -7.30
N PRO A 131 12.87 3.74 -6.98
CA PRO A 131 12.98 4.19 -5.59
C PRO A 131 11.60 4.44 -4.95
N LEU A 132 10.62 4.93 -5.71
CA LEU A 132 9.26 5.14 -5.21
C LEU A 132 8.55 3.81 -4.91
N LEU A 133 8.75 2.78 -5.73
CA LEU A 133 8.17 1.45 -5.48
C LEU A 133 8.82 0.73 -4.31
N ILE A 134 10.12 0.97 -4.05
CA ILE A 134 10.82 0.41 -2.89
C ILE A 134 10.44 1.16 -1.61
N ALA A 135 10.11 2.45 -1.70
CA ALA A 135 9.64 3.22 -0.55
C ALA A 135 8.32 2.66 0.02
N VAL A 136 7.43 2.12 -0.82
CA VAL A 136 6.15 1.54 -0.39
C VAL A 136 6.32 0.42 0.66
N PRO A 137 7.02 -0.71 0.40
CA PRO A 137 7.22 -1.76 1.40
C PRO A 137 7.93 -1.27 2.65
N CYS A 138 8.82 -0.26 2.55
CA CYS A 138 9.48 0.32 3.70
C CYS A 138 8.49 1.08 4.61
N VAL A 139 7.58 1.87 4.02
CA VAL A 139 6.53 2.59 4.76
C VAL A 139 5.54 1.61 5.39
N LEU A 140 5.10 0.59 4.63
CA LEU A 140 4.21 -0.47 5.15
C LEU A 140 4.88 -1.28 6.27
N GLY A 141 6.20 -1.53 6.18
CA GLY A 141 6.95 -2.23 7.21
C GLY A 141 7.08 -1.39 8.50
N ALA A 142 7.37 -0.10 8.36
CA ALA A 142 7.43 0.82 9.49
C ALA A 142 6.05 0.94 10.17
N SER A 143 4.99 1.08 9.39
CA SER A 143 3.62 1.14 9.93
C SER A 143 3.23 -0.17 10.61
N TRP A 144 3.61 -1.33 10.05
CA TRP A 144 3.33 -2.63 10.65
C TRP A 144 3.91 -2.79 12.05
N VAL A 145 5.15 -2.35 12.28
CA VAL A 145 5.77 -2.35 13.62
C VAL A 145 4.98 -1.46 14.58
N THR A 146 4.58 -0.27 14.15
CA THR A 146 3.77 0.63 14.97
C THR A 146 2.37 0.06 15.26
N LEU A 147 1.76 -0.65 14.31
CA LEU A 147 0.47 -1.32 14.51
C LEU A 147 0.59 -2.43 15.53
N ILE A 148 1.64 -3.25 15.50
CA ILE A 148 1.90 -4.27 16.52
C ILE A 148 2.01 -3.63 17.91
N TYR A 149 2.72 -2.50 18.02
CA TYR A 149 2.83 -1.76 19.28
C TYR A 149 1.47 -1.30 19.81
N TRP A 150 0.63 -0.67 18.96
CA TRP A 150 -0.69 -0.22 19.36
C TRP A 150 -1.65 -1.38 19.67
N THR A 151 -1.62 -2.46 18.88
CA THR A 151 -2.44 -3.65 19.12
C THR A 151 -2.09 -4.30 20.45
N ARG A 152 -0.81 -4.32 20.86
CA ARG A 152 -0.44 -4.79 22.21
C ARG A 152 -1.09 -3.96 23.30
N ALA A 153 -1.13 -2.63 23.16
CA ALA A 153 -1.79 -1.76 24.12
C ALA A 153 -3.32 -1.96 24.14
N LEU A 154 -3.92 -2.15 22.96
CA LEU A 154 -5.37 -2.38 22.79
C LEU A 154 -5.80 -3.77 23.28
N TYR A 155 -4.90 -4.75 23.23
CA TYR A 155 -5.12 -6.08 23.83
C TYR A 155 -5.41 -5.95 25.33
N PHE A 156 -4.56 -5.23 26.06
CA PHE A 156 -4.79 -4.98 27.50
C PHE A 156 -6.05 -4.13 27.80
N GLU A 157 -6.60 -3.40 26.81
CA GLU A 157 -7.80 -2.57 26.98
C GLU A 157 -9.09 -3.34 26.68
N PHE A 158 -9.06 -4.26 25.72
CA PHE A 158 -10.24 -5.02 25.28
C PHE A 158 -10.36 -6.42 25.91
N GLY A 159 -9.31 -6.93 26.57
CA GLY A 159 -9.31 -8.21 27.28
C GLY A 159 -7.94 -8.63 27.79
#